data_AF-A0A4D6MZ96-F1
#
_entry.id   AF-A0A4D6MZ96-F1
#
_cell.length_a   1.000
_cell.length_b   1.000
_cell.length_c   1.000
_cell.angle_alpha   90.00
_cell.angle_beta   90.00
_cell.angle_gamma   90.00
#
_symmetry.space_group_name_H-M   'P 1'
#
loop_
_entity.id
_entity.type
_entity.pdbx_description
1 polymer ?
#
loop_
_entity_poly.entity_id
_entity_poly.type
_entity_poly.pdbx_seq_one_letter_code
_entity_poly.pdbx_strand_id
1 'polypeptide(L)'
;MAEEKSKEELVRKKLKNSVLCRLGAQNPSISINSHHASFVEDRIQQMIKRAIEELNEESGSSEETISEFMKREYDDLPWAHVRVLDLQLRKLTLDGILLCNQNRRYMLII
;
A
#
# COMPACT_ATOMS: atom_id res chain seq x y z
N MET A 1 27.18 0.68 2.94
CA MET A 1 25.73 0.58 3.29
C MET A 1 24.79 0.84 2.11
N ALA A 2 25.05 1.79 1.20
CA ALA A 2 24.13 2.06 0.07
C ALA A 2 24.06 0.94 -1.00
N GLU A 3 25.17 0.25 -1.26
CA GLU A 3 25.25 -0.78 -2.30
C GLU A 3 24.52 -2.09 -1.93
N GLU A 4 24.47 -2.40 -0.64
CA GLU A 4 23.80 -3.60 -0.11
C GLU A 4 22.27 -3.46 -0.15
N LYS A 5 21.75 -2.28 0.21
CA LYS A 5 20.33 -1.93 0.08
C LYS A 5 19.82 -2.04 -1.37
N SER A 6 20.67 -1.68 -2.33
CA SER A 6 20.38 -1.80 -3.77
C SER A 6 20.28 -3.26 -4.23
N LYS A 7 21.16 -4.14 -3.72
CA LYS A 7 21.14 -5.58 -4.04
C LYS A 7 19.92 -6.28 -3.46
N GLU A 8 19.52 -5.94 -2.23
CA GLU A 8 18.29 -6.47 -1.61
C GLU A 8 17.04 -6.07 -2.39
N GLU A 9 16.95 -4.81 -2.83
CA GLU A 9 15.83 -4.33 -3.64
C GLU A 9 15.76 -5.06 -4.99
N LEU A 10 16.92 -5.26 -5.63
CA LEU A 10 17.01 -6.01 -6.89
C LEU A 10 16.58 -7.47 -6.71
N VAL A 11 17.02 -8.13 -5.64
CA VAL A 11 16.64 -9.51 -5.32
C VAL A 11 15.14 -9.60 -5.08
N ARG A 12 14.56 -8.66 -4.33
CA ARG A 12 13.11 -8.58 -4.09
C ARG A 12 12.33 -8.38 -5.38
N LYS A 13 12.79 -7.49 -6.27
CA LYS A 13 12.18 -7.27 -7.60
C LYS A 13 12.21 -8.55 -8.44
N LYS A 14 13.36 -9.23 -8.51
CA LYS A 14 13.50 -10.50 -9.25
C LYS A 14 12.60 -11.60 -8.69
N LEU A 15 12.55 -11.75 -7.36
CA LEU A 15 11.67 -12.71 -6.69
C LEU A 15 10.20 -12.45 -6.98
N LYS A 16 9.74 -11.20 -6.86
CA LYS A 16 8.37 -10.80 -7.18
C LYS A 16 8.01 -11.19 -8.62
N ASN A 17 8.86 -10.84 -9.58
CA ASN A 17 8.61 -11.13 -11.00
C ASN A 17 8.57 -12.63 -11.28
N SER A 18 9.47 -13.42 -10.69
CA SER A 18 9.48 -14.89 -10.84
C SER A 18 8.21 -15.54 -10.31
N VAL A 19 7.72 -15.11 -9.14
CA VAL A 19 6.45 -15.60 -8.58
C VAL A 19 5.26 -15.22 -9.46
N LEU A 20 5.23 -13.97 -9.93
CA LEU A 20 4.17 -13.47 -10.80
C LEU A 20 4.05 -14.28 -12.09
N CYS A 21 5.19 -14.56 -12.75
CA CYS A 21 5.21 -15.36 -13.99
C CYS A 21 4.64 -16.77 -13.79
N ARG A 22 4.92 -17.41 -12.66
CA ARG A 22 4.41 -18.77 -12.36
C ARG A 22 2.91 -18.76 -12.09
N LEU A 23 2.41 -17.76 -11.37
CA LEU A 23 0.99 -17.62 -11.07
C LEU A 23 0.16 -17.33 -12.33
N GLY A 24 0.66 -16.47 -13.23
CA GLY A 24 0.01 -16.17 -14.51
C GLY A 24 -0.05 -17.38 -15.45
N ALA A 25 0.95 -18.27 -15.40
CA ALA A 25 0.96 -19.50 -16.20
C ALA A 25 -0.04 -20.55 -15.70
N GLN A 26 -0.40 -20.54 -14.41
CA GLN A 26 -1.32 -21.52 -13.82
C GLN A 26 -2.80 -21.09 -13.92
N ASN A 27 -3.10 -19.79 -14.08
CA ASN A 27 -4.45 -19.28 -14.27
C ASN A 27 -4.45 -18.06 -15.22
N PRO A 28 -4.79 -18.21 -16.52
CA PRO A 28 -4.74 -17.10 -17.48
C PRO A 28 -5.77 -15.99 -17.21
N SER A 29 -6.83 -16.28 -16.46
CA SER A 29 -7.81 -15.30 -15.95
C SER A 29 -7.32 -14.54 -14.72
N ILE A 30 -6.26 -15.01 -14.04
CA ILE A 30 -5.44 -14.21 -13.12
C ILE A 30 -4.47 -13.40 -13.99
N SER A 31 -5.05 -12.50 -14.78
CA SER A 31 -4.30 -11.43 -15.43
C SER A 31 -3.93 -10.42 -14.36
N ILE A 32 -3.00 -10.81 -13.48
CA ILE A 32 -2.19 -9.83 -12.74
C ILE A 32 -1.21 -9.28 -13.77
N ASN A 33 -1.75 -8.54 -14.75
CA ASN A 33 -0.93 -7.63 -15.51
C ASN A 33 -0.22 -6.79 -14.46
N SER A 34 1.10 -6.77 -14.49
CA SER A 34 1.92 -6.01 -13.53
C SER A 34 1.49 -4.54 -13.42
N HIS A 35 0.77 -4.01 -14.42
CA HIS A 35 0.14 -2.68 -14.43
C HIS A 35 -1.11 -2.56 -13.55
N HIS A 36 -1.84 -3.65 -13.29
CA HIS A 36 -3.06 -3.63 -12.46
C HIS A 36 -2.71 -3.59 -10.96
N ALA A 37 -1.63 -4.27 -10.55
CA ALA A 37 -1.13 -4.19 -9.19
C ALA A 37 -0.58 -2.78 -8.88
N SER A 38 0.22 -2.19 -9.79
CA SER A 38 0.69 -0.81 -9.61
C SER A 38 -0.46 0.20 -9.60
N PHE A 39 -1.46 0.04 -10.47
CA PHE A 39 -2.61 0.94 -10.52
C PHE A 39 -3.47 0.86 -9.25
N VAL A 40 -3.67 -0.34 -8.69
CA VAL A 40 -4.38 -0.52 -7.41
C VAL A 40 -3.56 0.00 -6.24
N GLU A 41 -2.23 -0.19 -6.25
CA GLU A 41 -1.32 0.37 -5.23
C GLU A 41 -1.36 1.91 -5.23
N ASP A 42 -1.23 2.54 -6.41
CA ASP A 42 -1.23 3.99 -6.57
C ASP A 42 -2.59 4.59 -6.16
N ARG A 43 -3.70 3.93 -6.53
CA ARG A 43 -5.04 4.38 -6.18
C ARG A 43 -5.28 4.32 -4.66
N ILE A 44 -4.92 3.21 -4.02
CA ILE A 44 -5.06 3.07 -2.57
C ILE A 44 -4.17 4.07 -1.84
N GLN A 45 -2.96 4.31 -2.34
CA GLN A 45 -2.08 5.35 -1.80
C GLN A 45 -2.75 6.74 -1.85
N GLN A 46 -3.39 7.11 -2.95
CA GLN A 46 -4.14 8.37 -3.03
C GLN A 46 -5.30 8.43 -2.03
N MET A 47 -6.06 7.33 -1.89
CA MET A 47 -7.16 7.23 -0.94
C MET A 47 -6.68 7.38 0.51
N ILE A 48 -5.55 6.78 0.86
CA ILE A 48 -4.93 6.92 2.20
C ILE A 48 -4.51 8.35 2.46
N LYS A 49 -3.84 9.00 1.50
CA LYS A 49 -3.41 10.40 1.64
C LYS A 49 -4.61 11.32 1.88
N ARG A 50 -5.63 11.20 1.03
CA ARG A 50 -6.87 11.95 1.15
C ARG A 50 -7.57 11.68 2.48
N ALA A 51 -7.64 10.42 2.92
CA ALA A 51 -8.22 10.07 4.21
C ALA A 51 -7.49 10.77 5.37
N ILE A 52 -6.16 10.76 5.40
CA ILE A 52 -5.37 11.42 6.45
C ILE A 52 -5.54 12.95 6.41
N GLU A 53 -5.55 13.54 5.21
CA GLU A 53 -5.76 14.99 5.02
C GLU A 53 -7.16 15.44 5.44
N GLU A 54 -8.21 14.68 5.10
CA GLU A 54 -9.59 15.03 5.41
C GLU A 54 -9.99 14.70 6.86
N LEU A 55 -9.44 13.62 7.44
CA LEU A 55 -9.63 13.33 8.86
C LEU A 55 -8.94 14.39 9.74
N ASN A 56 -7.81 14.95 9.26
CA ASN A 56 -7.06 16.05 9.89
C ASN A 56 -6.87 15.88 11.41
N GLU A 57 -6.64 14.64 11.85
CA GLU A 57 -6.48 14.31 13.26
C GLU A 57 -5.09 14.76 13.73
N GLU A 58 -5.03 15.59 14.77
CA GLU A 58 -3.79 16.18 15.31
C GLU A 58 -2.72 15.13 15.68
N SER A 59 -3.16 13.93 16.06
CA SER A 59 -2.29 12.81 16.47
C SER A 59 -2.12 11.72 15.41
N GLY A 60 -2.56 11.99 14.18
CA GLY A 60 -2.65 11.05 13.07
C GLY A 60 -3.87 10.12 13.17
N SER A 61 -4.19 9.47 12.05
CA SER A 61 -5.34 8.60 11.92
C SER A 61 -4.97 7.13 12.10
N SER A 62 -5.83 6.32 12.73
CA SER A 62 -5.59 4.88 12.86
C SER A 62 -5.93 4.15 11.56
N GLU A 63 -5.44 2.91 11.42
CA GLU A 63 -5.80 2.06 10.28
C GLU A 63 -7.32 1.86 10.19
N GLU A 64 -8.01 1.73 11.34
CA GLU A 64 -9.47 1.60 11.39
C GLU A 64 -10.17 2.85 10.86
N THR A 65 -9.81 4.06 11.32
CA THR A 65 -10.45 5.30 10.87
C THR A 65 -10.21 5.53 9.38
N ILE A 66 -9.01 5.23 8.88
CA ILE A 66 -8.69 5.30 7.46
C ILE A 66 -9.53 4.28 6.68
N SER A 67 -9.66 3.04 7.16
CA SER A 67 -10.49 2.02 6.52
C SER A 67 -11.96 2.41 6.47
N GLU A 68 -12.50 2.99 7.55
CA GLU A 68 -13.88 3.47 7.60
C GLU A 68 -14.13 4.63 6.66
N PHE A 69 -13.21 5.61 6.62
CA PHE A 69 -13.26 6.70 5.65
C PHE A 69 -13.30 6.15 4.21
N MET A 70 -12.41 5.21 3.89
CA MET A 70 -12.34 4.60 2.57
C MET A 70 -13.65 3.88 2.21
N LYS A 71 -14.24 3.13 3.13
CA LYS A 71 -15.53 2.43 2.90
C LYS A 71 -16.70 3.38 2.69
N ARG A 72 -16.68 4.55 3.33
CA ARG A 72 -17.73 5.56 3.20
C ARG A 72 -17.62 6.33 1.88
N GLU A 73 -16.39 6.63 1.47
CA GLU A 73 -16.11 7.54 0.36
C GLU A 73 -15.97 6.82 -0.99
N TYR A 74 -15.69 5.51 -0.98
CA TYR A 74 -15.38 4.74 -2.19
C TYR A 74 -16.09 3.39 -2.23
N ASP A 75 -16.92 3.20 -3.25
CA ASP A 75 -17.70 1.97 -3.47
C ASP A 75 -16.88 0.84 -4.12
N ASP A 76 -15.77 1.17 -4.76
CA ASP A 76 -14.97 0.24 -5.58
C ASP A 76 -13.70 -0.23 -4.89
N LEU A 77 -13.81 -0.50 -3.58
CA LEU A 77 -12.72 -1.06 -2.79
C LEU A 77 -12.45 -2.53 -3.16
N PRO A 78 -11.18 -2.96 -3.23
CA PRO A 78 -10.85 -4.37 -3.35
C PRO A 78 -11.47 -5.18 -2.21
N TRP A 79 -11.90 -6.41 -2.50
CA TRP A 79 -12.51 -7.29 -1.50
C TRP A 79 -11.63 -7.49 -0.26
N ALA A 80 -10.31 -7.52 -0.44
CA ALA A 80 -9.32 -7.62 0.63
C ALA A 80 -8.73 -6.26 1.09
N HIS A 81 -9.47 -5.16 0.92
CA HIS A 81 -8.95 -3.79 1.16
C HIS A 81 -8.28 -3.62 2.52
N VAL A 82 -8.75 -4.28 3.60
CA VAL A 82 -8.11 -4.20 4.93
C VAL A 82 -6.67 -4.71 4.88
N ARG A 83 -6.42 -5.85 4.22
CA ARG A 83 -5.05 -6.38 4.09
C ARG A 83 -4.20 -5.58 3.13
N VAL A 84 -4.81 -5.08 2.06
CA VAL A 84 -4.09 -4.22 1.12
C VAL A 84 -3.71 -2.90 1.78
N LEU A 85 -4.59 -2.34 2.60
CA LEU A 85 -4.37 -1.13 3.39
C LEU A 85 -3.20 -1.29 4.35
N ASP A 86 -3.18 -2.34 5.20
CA ASP A 86 -2.04 -2.62 6.11
C ASP A 86 -0.70 -2.70 5.34
N LEU A 87 -0.69 -3.41 4.20
CA LEU A 87 0.50 -3.50 3.36
C LEU A 87 0.93 -2.15 2.79
N GLN A 88 -0.02 -1.33 2.32
CA GLN A 88 0.29 0.01 1.79
C GLN A 88 0.76 0.95 2.89
N LEU A 89 0.13 0.97 4.07
CA LEU A 89 0.55 1.81 5.19
C LEU A 89 1.98 1.50 5.62
N ARG A 90 2.33 0.21 5.74
CA ARG A 90 3.71 -0.21 6.01
C ARG A 90 4.68 0.22 4.91
N LYS A 91 4.29 0.05 3.64
CA LYS A 91 5.11 0.46 2.49
C LYS A 91 5.37 1.97 2.51
N LEU A 92 4.33 2.78 2.67
CA LEU A 92 4.43 4.24 2.74
C LEU A 92 5.24 4.73 3.94
N THR A 93 5.20 4.01 5.06
CA THR A 93 6.05 4.29 6.22
C THR A 93 7.52 4.00 5.91
N LEU A 94 7.82 2.87 5.24
CA LEU A 94 9.18 2.52 4.82
C LEU A 94 9.73 3.48 3.76
N ASP A 95 8.87 3.98 2.89
CA ASP A 95 9.21 4.94 1.84
C ASP A 95 9.39 6.37 2.39
N GLY A 96 9.12 6.59 3.69
CA GLY A 96 9.24 7.91 4.32
C GLY A 96 8.18 8.91 3.88
N ILE A 97 7.02 8.43 3.41
CA ILE A 97 5.87 9.26 3.04
C ILE A 97 4.95 9.45 4.25
N LEU A 98 4.87 8.44 5.11
CA LEU A 98 4.09 8.46 6.35
C LEU A 98 4.97 8.31 7.59
N LEU A 99 4.58 8.97 8.68
CA LEU A 99 5.04 8.69 10.03
C LEU A 99 4.03 7.79 10.74
N CYS A 100 4.53 6.71 11.34
CA CYS A 100 3.76 5.85 12.23
C CYS A 100 4.21 6.10 13.66
N ASN A 101 3.29 6.51 14.54
CA ASN A 101 3.59 6.71 15.96
C ASN A 101 3.45 5.40 16.78
N GLN A 102 3.82 5.47 18.06
CA GLN A 102 3.76 4.31 18.99
C GLN A 102 2.35 3.73 19.14
N ASN A 103 1.31 4.52 18.84
CA ASN A 103 -0.10 4.13 18.91
C ASN A 103 -0.64 3.60 17.56
N ARG A 104 0.24 3.31 16.59
CA ARG A 104 -0.13 2.89 15.22
C ARG A 104 -1.04 3.87 14.50
N ARG A 105 -0.82 5.17 14.71
CA ARG A 105 -1.49 6.22 13.96
C ARG A 105 -0.55 6.81 12.92
N TYR A 106 -1.11 7.13 11.77
CA TYR A 106 -0.41 7.51 10.56
C TYR A 106 -0.61 8.99 10.27
N MET A 107 0.49 9.67 9.95
CA MET A 107 0.51 11.09 9.57
C MET A 107 1.31 11.27 8.29
N LEU A 108 0.93 12.23 7.47
CA LEU A 108 1.73 12.62 6.30
C LEU A 108 2.96 13.39 6.75
N ILE A 109 4.12 13.01 6.21
CA ILE A 109 5.33 13.82 6.32
C ILE A 109 5.22 14.92 5.26
N ILE A 110 5.06 16.16 5.71
CA ILE A 110 5.00 17.35 4.86
C ILE A 110 6.41 17.93 4.71
#